data_AF-A0AA92NSV1-F1
#
_entry.id   AF-A0AA92NSV1-F1
#
_cell.length_a   1.000
_cell.length_b   1.000
_cell.length_c   1.000
_cell.angle_alpha   90.00
_cell.angle_beta   90.00
_cell.angle_gamma   90.00
#
_symmetry.space_group_name_H-M   'P 1'
#
loop_
_entity.id
_entity.type
_entity.pdbx_description
1 polymer ?
#
loop_
_entity_poly.entity_id
_entity_poly.type
_entity_poly.pdbx_seq_one_letter_code
_entity_poly.pdbx_strand_id
1 'polypeptide(L)'
;MKKFMTSLATVALLTSAVPAFAQEGQQTSVTTATTPSSSSNELSKASAEQEEFQDIEVRFNHVPNVDRYKWVRYNITDGYEDAGGTSYSTSTKIYSLRIGKLYRIHAYALDQNNNVIAVSNAVEVRGERGETVIFLNLK
;
A
#
# COMPACT_ATOMS: atom_id res chain seq x y z
N MET A 1 50.76 -20.50 -5.34
CA MET A 1 49.50 -19.89 -5.81
C MET A 1 48.74 -19.33 -4.62
N LYS A 2 48.16 -18.13 -4.82
CA LYS A 2 47.14 -17.42 -4.01
C LYS A 2 47.45 -17.12 -2.53
N LYS A 3 47.84 -15.85 -2.30
CA LYS A 3 47.85 -15.15 -1.02
C LYS A 3 46.41 -14.75 -0.67
N PHE A 4 45.95 -15.10 0.53
CA PHE A 4 44.68 -14.60 1.07
C PHE A 4 44.93 -13.28 1.81
N MET A 5 44.53 -12.18 1.18
CA MET A 5 44.47 -10.86 1.81
C MET A 5 43.15 -10.73 2.54
N THR A 6 43.18 -10.83 3.87
CA THR A 6 42.04 -10.54 4.73
C THR A 6 42.20 -9.12 5.24
N SER A 7 41.47 -8.17 4.66
CA SER A 7 41.40 -6.79 5.15
C SER A 7 39.99 -6.26 4.89
N LEU A 8 39.12 -6.40 5.89
CA LEU A 8 37.80 -5.78 5.90
C LEU A 8 37.94 -4.45 6.65
N ALA A 9 37.98 -3.35 5.91
CA ALA A 9 38.00 -2.01 6.45
C ALA A 9 36.64 -1.67 7.09
N THR A 10 36.66 -1.36 8.38
CA THR A 10 35.51 -0.91 9.16
C THR A 10 35.02 0.45 8.65
N VAL A 11 33.74 0.51 8.27
CA VAL A 11 33.07 1.68 7.70
C VAL A 11 32.88 2.78 8.75
N ALA A 12 33.10 4.02 8.30
CA ALA A 12 33.19 5.23 9.08
C ALA A 12 31.85 5.72 9.70
N LEU A 13 31.99 6.17 10.96
CA LEU A 13 31.29 7.23 11.70
C LEU A 13 29.94 7.75 11.15
N LEU A 14 28.88 7.42 11.88
CA LEU A 14 27.57 8.08 11.85
C LEU A 14 27.69 9.51 12.41
N THR A 15 27.75 10.52 11.53
CA THR A 15 27.52 11.91 11.93
C THR A 15 26.01 12.14 12.05
N SER A 16 25.48 12.14 13.27
CA SER A 16 24.11 12.55 13.56
C SER A 16 23.96 14.06 13.39
N ALA A 17 23.55 14.51 12.21
CA ALA A 17 23.08 15.88 12.01
C ALA A 17 21.60 15.95 12.40
N VAL A 18 21.33 16.48 13.58
CA VAL A 18 19.99 16.82 14.06
C VAL A 18 19.47 18.01 13.24
N PRO A 19 18.25 17.97 12.68
CA PRO A 19 17.70 19.12 11.97
C PRO A 19 17.48 20.29 12.94
N ALA A 20 18.03 21.46 12.58
CA ALA A 20 17.81 22.72 13.26
C ALA A 20 16.35 23.14 13.09
N PHE A 21 15.55 23.01 14.15
CA PHE A 21 14.26 23.68 14.24
C PHE A 21 14.49 25.18 14.36
N ALA A 22 14.24 25.90 13.27
CA ALA A 22 14.05 27.33 13.29
C ALA A 22 12.78 27.63 14.11
N GLN A 23 12.95 28.10 15.35
CA GLN A 23 11.85 28.73 16.08
C GLN A 23 11.67 30.13 15.51
N GLU A 24 10.71 30.26 14.57
CA GLU A 24 10.16 31.54 14.19
C GLU A 24 9.51 32.18 15.42
N GLY A 25 10.16 33.21 15.95
CA GLY A 25 9.46 34.23 16.69
C GLY A 25 8.63 35.04 15.71
N GLN A 26 7.32 35.10 15.89
CA GLN A 26 6.67 36.38 16.22
C GLN A 26 5.23 36.16 16.66
N GLN A 27 5.00 36.46 17.92
CA GLN A 27 3.71 36.70 18.53
C GLN A 27 3.14 38.03 18.00
N THR A 28 1.96 38.00 17.36
CA THR A 28 0.93 39.06 17.47
C THR A 28 -0.41 38.55 16.94
N SER A 29 -1.38 38.37 17.84
CA SER A 29 -2.81 38.40 17.50
C SER A 29 -3.27 39.84 17.49
N VAL A 30 -3.80 40.33 16.36
CA VAL A 30 -4.67 41.52 16.33
C VAL A 30 -5.86 41.27 15.40
N THR A 31 -7.03 41.39 16.01
CA THR A 31 -8.41 41.44 15.53
C THR A 31 -8.65 42.40 14.35
N THR A 32 -9.45 42.01 13.34
CA THR A 32 -10.69 42.72 12.90
C THR A 32 -11.38 42.02 11.72
N ALA A 33 -12.71 42.12 11.69
CA ALA A 33 -13.65 41.45 10.78
C ALA A 33 -14.07 42.31 9.58
N THR A 34 -14.79 41.67 8.63
CA THR A 34 -15.61 42.22 7.49
C THR A 34 -14.84 42.82 6.31
N THR A 35 -15.09 42.56 5.02
CA THR A 35 -16.31 42.18 4.24
C THR A 35 -15.90 41.61 2.84
N PRO A 36 -16.81 41.04 2.01
CA PRO A 36 -16.49 40.20 0.85
C PRO A 36 -16.22 41.00 -0.44
N SER A 37 -15.40 40.46 -1.32
CA SER A 37 -15.33 40.92 -2.72
C SER A 37 -14.97 39.75 -3.64
N SER A 38 -15.89 39.43 -4.54
CA SER A 38 -15.69 38.52 -5.66
C SER A 38 -14.70 39.10 -6.66
N SER A 39 -13.69 38.33 -7.07
CA SER A 39 -13.27 38.28 -8.48
C SER A 39 -12.43 37.04 -8.75
N SER A 40 -12.98 36.21 -9.64
CA SER A 40 -12.28 35.41 -10.66
C SER A 40 -10.81 35.04 -10.40
N ASN A 41 -10.60 33.80 -9.96
CA ASN A 41 -9.44 33.03 -10.37
C ASN A 41 -9.92 31.71 -10.98
N GLU A 42 -10.27 31.78 -12.26
CA GLU A 42 -10.24 30.66 -13.22
C GLU A 42 -8.78 30.19 -13.39
N LEU A 43 -8.17 29.71 -12.31
CA LEU A 43 -6.79 29.20 -12.30
C LEU A 43 -6.60 28.14 -11.20
N SER A 44 -7.61 27.28 -11.06
CA SER A 44 -7.54 26.05 -10.27
C SER A 44 -7.86 24.84 -11.15
N LYS A 45 -7.31 24.84 -12.38
CA LYS A 45 -7.28 23.68 -13.27
C LYS A 45 -5.85 23.22 -13.57
N ALA A 46 -4.90 23.55 -12.70
CA ALA A 46 -3.86 22.59 -12.38
C ALA A 46 -4.56 21.51 -11.54
N SER A 47 -5.22 20.58 -12.24
CA SER A 47 -5.84 19.40 -11.67
C SER A 47 -4.79 18.78 -10.76
N ALA A 48 -4.96 18.91 -9.45
CA ALA A 48 -4.46 17.91 -8.54
C ALA A 48 -4.96 16.60 -9.15
N GLU A 49 -4.06 15.76 -9.64
CA GLU A 49 -4.37 14.36 -9.91
C GLU A 49 -4.78 13.80 -8.57
N GLN A 50 -6.06 13.97 -8.24
CA GLN A 50 -6.63 13.53 -6.99
C GLN A 50 -6.52 12.02 -7.07
N GLU A 51 -5.58 11.45 -6.30
CA GLU A 51 -5.34 10.01 -6.32
C GLU A 51 -6.67 9.31 -6.06
N GLU A 52 -7.19 8.69 -7.11
CA GLU A 52 -8.45 7.96 -7.05
C GLU A 52 -8.12 6.51 -6.71
N PHE A 53 -8.92 5.94 -5.83
CA PHE A 53 -8.73 4.61 -5.30
C PHE A 53 -9.97 3.75 -5.50
N GLN A 54 -9.76 2.47 -5.76
CA GLN A 54 -10.77 1.44 -5.84
C GLN A 54 -10.62 0.46 -4.67
N ASP A 55 -11.76 0.04 -4.13
CA ASP A 55 -11.83 -1.10 -3.22
C ASP A 55 -12.41 -2.30 -3.98
N ILE A 56 -11.83 -3.48 -3.78
CA ILE A 56 -12.27 -4.71 -4.45
C ILE A 56 -12.70 -5.77 -3.44
N GLU A 57 -13.64 -6.61 -3.81
CA GLU A 57 -13.97 -7.83 -3.07
C GLU A 57 -13.15 -9.01 -3.61
N VAL A 58 -12.51 -9.76 -2.71
CA VAL A 58 -11.81 -11.00 -3.04
C VAL A 58 -12.54 -12.15 -2.38
N ARG A 59 -12.92 -13.14 -3.19
CA ARG A 59 -13.59 -14.36 -2.74
C ARG A 59 -12.69 -15.56 -2.89
N PHE A 60 -12.78 -16.46 -1.92
CA PHE A 60 -12.03 -17.72 -1.85
C PHE A 60 -13.01 -18.89 -1.97
N ASN A 61 -12.57 -20.00 -2.57
CA ASN A 61 -13.27 -21.27 -2.36
C ASN A 61 -13.01 -21.80 -0.94
N HIS A 62 -13.94 -22.58 -0.41
CA HIS A 62 -13.74 -23.28 0.86
C HIS A 62 -12.65 -24.34 0.71
N VAL A 63 -11.71 -24.37 1.66
CA VAL A 63 -10.65 -25.38 1.80
C VAL A 63 -10.89 -26.16 3.09
N PRO A 64 -10.97 -27.51 3.08
CA PRO A 64 -11.10 -28.30 4.31
C PRO A 64 -9.93 -28.09 5.27
N ASN A 65 -10.21 -28.15 6.58
CA ASN A 65 -9.22 -27.98 7.67
C ASN A 65 -8.52 -26.60 7.71
N VAL A 66 -9.05 -25.61 7.02
CA VAL A 66 -8.55 -24.23 7.07
C VAL A 66 -8.92 -23.56 8.38
N ASP A 67 -7.97 -22.86 8.98
CA ASP A 67 -8.19 -21.93 10.09
C ASP A 67 -8.46 -20.52 9.55
N ARG A 68 -7.64 -20.08 8.58
CA ARG A 68 -7.75 -18.75 7.97
C ARG A 68 -7.11 -18.66 6.59
N TYR A 69 -7.48 -17.63 5.85
CA TYR A 69 -6.92 -17.29 4.54
C TYR A 69 -6.01 -16.07 4.68
N LYS A 70 -4.80 -16.14 4.14
CA LYS A 70 -3.90 -14.99 4.00
C LYS A 70 -3.86 -14.57 2.54
N TRP A 71 -3.84 -13.28 2.27
CA TRP A 71 -3.66 -12.75 0.93
C TRP A 71 -2.51 -11.74 0.88
N VAL A 72 -1.91 -11.60 -0.30
CA VAL A 72 -0.86 -10.63 -0.59
C VAL A 72 -1.16 -9.97 -1.93
N ARG A 73 -1.03 -8.65 -1.96
CA ARG A 73 -1.16 -7.78 -3.13
C ARG A 73 0.21 -7.18 -3.45
N TYR A 74 0.65 -7.38 -4.69
CA TYR A 74 1.82 -6.74 -5.26
C TYR A 74 1.39 -5.67 -6.24
N ASN A 75 1.95 -4.47 -6.15
CA ASN A 75 1.81 -3.45 -7.19
C ASN A 75 2.84 -3.76 -8.29
N ILE A 76 2.36 -4.36 -9.39
CA ILE A 76 3.22 -4.77 -10.50
C ILE A 76 3.69 -3.57 -11.31
N THR A 77 2.87 -2.52 -11.40
CA THR A 77 3.25 -1.30 -12.12
C THR A 77 4.46 -0.62 -11.48
N ASP A 78 4.51 -0.58 -10.15
CA ASP A 78 5.55 0.13 -9.41
C ASP A 78 6.62 -0.82 -8.81
N GLY A 79 6.41 -2.14 -8.89
CA GLY A 79 7.42 -3.15 -8.61
C GLY A 79 7.64 -3.50 -7.14
N TYR A 80 6.63 -3.35 -6.27
CA TYR A 80 6.76 -3.61 -4.83
C TYR A 80 5.58 -4.41 -4.22
N GLU A 81 5.82 -5.10 -3.10
CA GLU A 81 4.75 -5.69 -2.29
C GLU A 81 4.00 -4.58 -1.57
N ASP A 82 2.71 -4.47 -1.85
CA ASP A 82 1.93 -3.28 -1.51
C ASP A 82 1.10 -3.47 -0.24
N ALA A 83 0.39 -4.59 -0.12
CA ALA A 83 -0.39 -4.89 1.07
C ALA A 83 -0.62 -6.40 1.25
N GLY A 84 -0.91 -6.81 2.47
CA GLY A 84 -1.35 -8.17 2.77
C GLY A 84 -2.33 -8.17 3.94
N GLY A 85 -3.08 -9.27 4.06
CA GLY A 85 -4.08 -9.39 5.11
C GLY A 85 -4.50 -10.83 5.38
N THR A 86 -5.31 -10.99 6.42
CA THR A 86 -5.85 -12.28 6.86
C THR A 86 -7.36 -12.19 6.94
N SER A 87 -8.07 -13.22 6.50
CA SER A 87 -9.52 -13.38 6.63
C SER A 87 -9.87 -14.74 7.25
N TYR A 88 -10.87 -14.75 8.13
CA TYR A 88 -11.45 -15.96 8.71
C TYR A 88 -12.73 -16.41 7.99
N SER A 89 -13.06 -15.77 6.87
CA SER A 89 -14.19 -16.11 6.01
C SER A 89 -13.74 -16.26 4.56
N THR A 90 -14.62 -16.77 3.70
CA THR A 90 -14.36 -16.98 2.28
C THR A 90 -14.47 -15.70 1.43
N SER A 91 -14.52 -14.52 2.06
CA SER A 91 -14.51 -13.23 1.38
C SER A 91 -13.75 -12.18 2.19
N THR A 92 -13.16 -11.19 1.53
CA THR A 92 -12.53 -10.04 2.17
C THR A 92 -12.52 -8.85 1.22
N LYS A 93 -12.42 -7.64 1.76
CA LYS A 93 -12.21 -6.42 0.98
C LYS A 93 -10.74 -6.03 0.99
N ILE A 94 -10.22 -5.70 -0.19
CA ILE A 94 -8.89 -5.10 -0.35
C ILE A 94 -9.09 -3.65 -0.75
N TYR A 95 -8.55 -2.75 0.05
CA TYR A 95 -8.78 -1.31 -0.08
C TYR A 95 -7.64 -0.61 -0.82
N SER A 96 -7.93 0.56 -1.39
CA SER A 96 -6.90 1.50 -1.86
C SER A 96 -6.07 1.03 -3.07
N LEU A 97 -6.69 0.36 -4.05
CA LEU A 97 -6.05 0.15 -5.36
C LEU A 97 -6.09 1.45 -6.15
N ARG A 98 -4.93 2.06 -6.41
CA ARG A 98 -4.84 3.24 -7.27
C ARG A 98 -5.39 2.94 -8.67
N ILE A 99 -6.27 3.80 -9.16
CA ILE A 99 -6.82 3.69 -10.52
C ILE A 99 -5.68 3.72 -11.55
N GLY A 100 -5.78 2.85 -12.56
CA GLY A 100 -4.82 2.73 -13.66
C GLY A 100 -3.62 1.82 -13.38
N LYS A 101 -3.32 1.50 -12.11
CA LYS A 101 -2.21 0.61 -11.72
C LYS A 101 -2.62 -0.86 -11.84
N LEU A 102 -1.65 -1.72 -12.17
CA LEU A 102 -1.81 -3.17 -12.25
C LEU A 102 -1.31 -3.82 -10.96
N TYR A 103 -2.15 -4.66 -10.36
CA TYR A 103 -1.85 -5.40 -9.16
C TYR A 103 -1.91 -6.89 -9.43
N ARG A 104 -1.09 -7.66 -8.71
CA ARG A 104 -1.14 -9.11 -8.68
C ARG A 104 -1.48 -9.57 -7.27
N ILE A 105 -2.49 -10.42 -7.15
CA ILE A 105 -3.02 -10.86 -5.86
C ILE A 105 -2.94 -12.38 -5.80
N HIS A 106 -2.45 -12.88 -4.66
CA HIS A 106 -2.39 -14.30 -4.33
C HIS A 106 -2.98 -14.55 -2.95
N ALA A 107 -3.49 -15.75 -2.74
CA ALA A 107 -3.99 -16.20 -1.46
C ALA A 107 -3.40 -17.56 -1.04
N TYR A 108 -3.40 -17.79 0.27
CA TYR A 108 -2.93 -18.97 0.96
C TYR A 108 -4.00 -19.39 1.96
N ALA A 109 -4.32 -20.68 2.03
CA ALA A 109 -5.07 -21.26 3.13
C ALA A 109 -4.09 -21.76 4.19
N LEU A 110 -4.31 -21.40 5.45
CA LEU A 110 -3.48 -21.82 6.57
C LEU A 110 -4.28 -22.67 7.57
N ASP A 111 -3.64 -23.70 8.12
CA ASP A 111 -4.18 -24.46 9.25
C ASP A 111 -3.92 -23.75 10.60
N GLN A 112 -4.39 -24.35 11.70
CA GLN A 112 -4.21 -23.85 13.07
C GLN A 112 -2.74 -23.73 13.51
N ASN A 113 -1.84 -24.45 12.83
CA ASN A 113 -0.40 -24.47 13.11
C ASN A 113 0.39 -23.54 12.17
N ASN A 114 -0.30 -22.73 11.36
CA ASN A 114 0.27 -21.83 10.35
C ASN A 114 0.93 -22.53 9.16
N ASN A 115 0.63 -23.81 8.93
CA ASN A 115 1.07 -24.49 7.71
C ASN A 115 0.22 -24.03 6.53
N VAL A 116 0.86 -23.79 5.39
CA VAL A 116 0.15 -23.52 4.13
C VAL A 116 -0.39 -24.84 3.60
N ILE A 117 -1.72 -24.95 3.48
CA ILE A 117 -2.41 -26.17 3.06
C ILE A 117 -3.00 -26.08 1.64
N ALA A 118 -3.14 -24.87 1.09
CA ALA A 118 -3.53 -24.63 -0.30
C ALA A 118 -3.06 -23.25 -0.75
N VAL A 119 -2.79 -23.10 -2.05
CA VAL A 119 -2.31 -21.83 -2.65
C VAL A 119 -3.13 -21.50 -3.89
N SER A 120 -3.40 -20.21 -4.10
CA SER A 120 -4.08 -19.76 -5.31
C SER A 120 -3.08 -19.46 -6.42
N ASN A 121 -3.52 -19.62 -7.67
CA ASN A 121 -2.87 -18.93 -8.77
C ASN A 121 -2.93 -17.41 -8.55
N ALA A 122 -2.00 -16.70 -9.17
CA ALA A 122 -2.05 -15.24 -9.26
C ALA A 122 -3.30 -14.80 -10.01
N VAL A 123 -3.97 -13.77 -9.53
CA VAL A 123 -4.91 -12.99 -10.36
C VAL A 123 -4.37 -11.58 -10.49
N GLU A 124 -4.30 -11.11 -11.72
CA GLU A 124 -3.94 -9.73 -12.01
C GLU A 124 -5.20 -8.89 -12.18
N VAL A 125 -5.23 -7.73 -11.54
CA VAL A 125 -6.37 -6.81 -11.56
C VAL A 125 -5.84 -5.40 -11.77
N ARG A 126 -6.46 -4.66 -12.69
CA ARG A 126 -6.19 -3.24 -12.87
C ARG A 126 -7.14 -2.44 -12.00
N GLY A 127 -6.64 -1.42 -11.30
CA GLY A 127 -7.49 -0.49 -10.57
C GLY A 127 -8.37 0.27 -11.55
N GLU A 128 -9.68 0.12 -11.44
CA GLU A 128 -10.68 0.71 -12.33
C GLU A 128 -11.82 1.36 -11.54
N ARG A 129 -12.58 2.26 -12.17
CA ARG A 129 -13.72 2.88 -11.49
C ARG A 129 -14.87 1.89 -11.38
N GLY A 130 -15.39 1.72 -10.17
CA GLY A 130 -16.56 0.88 -9.89
C GLY A 130 -16.25 -0.33 -9.03
N GLU A 131 -17.22 -1.23 -8.92
CA GLU A 131 -17.09 -2.44 -8.13
C GLU A 131 -16.35 -3.53 -8.91
N THR A 132 -15.43 -4.22 -8.24
CA THR A 132 -14.74 -5.38 -8.80
C THR A 132 -14.71 -6.50 -7.78
N VAL A 133 -15.07 -7.69 -8.25
CA VAL A 133 -15.06 -8.92 -7.46
C VAL A 133 -14.15 -9.92 -8.17
N ILE A 134 -13.12 -10.39 -7.49
CA ILE A 134 -12.24 -11.43 -8.01
C ILE A 134 -12.37 -12.72 -7.20
N PHE A 135 -12.15 -13.85 -7.86
CA PHE A 135 -12.18 -15.18 -7.24
C PHE A 135 -10.79 -15.80 -7.28
N LEU A 136 -10.25 -16.14 -6.11
CA LEU A 136 -9.00 -16.86 -5.95
C LEU A 136 -9.30 -18.31 -5.60
N ASN A 137 -9.04 -19.22 -6.55
CA ASN A 137 -9.22 -20.65 -6.37
C ASN A 137 -7.94 -21.27 -5.80
N LEU A 138 -8.02 -21.74 -4.55
CA LEU A 138 -6.98 -22.38 -3.76
C LEU A 138 -6.98 -23.90 -4.04
N LYS A 139 -5.81 -24.43 -4.37
CA LYS A 139 -5.57 -25.84 -4.66
C LYS A 139 -4.34 -26.37 -3.95
#